data_AF-A0A951HVQ0-F1
#
_entry.id   AF-A0A951HVQ0-F1
#
_cell.length_a   1.000
_cell.length_b   1.000
_cell.length_c   1.000
_cell.angle_alpha   90.00
_cell.angle_beta   90.00
_cell.angle_gamma   90.00
#
_symmetry.space_group_name_H-M   'P 1'
#
loop_
_entity.id
_entity.type
_entity.pdbx_description
1 polymer ?
#
loop_
_entity_poly.entity_id
_entity_poly.type
_entity_poly.pdbx_seq_one_letter_code
_entity_poly.pdbx_strand_id
1 'polypeptide(L)'
;MQRCHLLVLGVFAVALSFSQPGQAAPFFWGDTQGPWCAVYDDGGRNCSFASWAQCRATLHGVGGACDLNRYYELERPVTRARKPRRAY
;
A
#
# COMPACT_ATOMS: atom_id res chain seq x y z
N MET A 1 21.96 24.36 25.96
CA MET A 1 20.58 23.98 25.60
C MET A 1 20.22 24.28 24.13
N GLN A 2 20.62 25.41 23.53
CA GLN A 2 20.30 25.78 22.12
C GLN A 2 20.77 24.78 21.05
N ARG A 3 21.96 24.20 21.23
CA ARG A 3 22.56 23.26 20.26
C ARG A 3 21.83 21.91 20.20
N CYS A 4 21.22 21.49 21.30
CA CYS A 4 20.40 20.27 21.33
C CYS A 4 19.10 20.44 20.53
N HIS A 5 18.48 21.63 20.57
CA HIS A 5 17.28 21.91 19.78
C HIS A 5 17.55 21.85 18.27
N LEU A 6 18.69 22.35 17.80
CA LEU A 6 19.04 22.29 16.38
C LEU A 6 19.24 20.84 15.90
N LEU A 7 19.82 19.98 16.74
CA LEU A 7 20.00 18.56 16.43
C LEU A 7 18.66 17.82 16.42
N VAL A 8 17.79 18.06 17.43
CA VAL A 8 16.48 17.41 17.52
C VAL A 8 15.57 17.82 16.35
N LEU A 9 15.53 19.11 16.00
CA LEU A 9 14.74 19.61 14.87
C LEU A 9 15.28 19.11 13.52
N GLY A 10 16.60 19.01 13.38
CA GLY A 10 17.23 18.45 12.17
C GLY A 10 16.87 16.99 11.93
N VAL A 11 16.90 16.16 12.98
CA VAL A 11 16.50 14.73 12.91
C VAL A 11 15.01 14.59 12.56
N PHE A 12 14.14 15.41 13.15
CA PHE A 12 12.71 15.38 12.86
C PHE A 12 12.39 15.77 11.40
N ALA A 13 13.08 16.78 10.85
CA ALA A 13 12.92 17.19 9.46
C ALA A 13 13.35 16.11 8.45
N VAL A 14 14.42 15.37 8.76
CA VAL A 14 14.86 14.23 7.93
C VAL A 14 13.86 13.08 8.00
N ALA A 15 13.30 12.76 9.17
CA ALA A 15 12.32 11.69 9.31
C ALA A 15 11.04 11.93 8.49
N LEU A 16 10.54 13.17 8.43
CA LEU A 16 9.37 13.54 7.62
C LEU A 16 9.61 13.36 6.11
N SER A 17 10.86 13.44 5.67
CA SER A 17 11.25 13.32 4.26
C SER A 17 11.21 11.88 3.73
N PHE A 18 11.20 10.87 4.62
CA PHE A 18 11.09 9.45 4.26
C PHE A 18 9.65 8.92 4.27
N SER A 19 8.66 9.82 4.25
CA SER A 19 7.27 9.44 4.02
C SER A 19 7.14 8.93 2.57
N GLN A 20 7.13 7.60 2.39
CA GLN A 20 6.91 6.96 1.10
C GLN A 20 5.67 7.57 0.44
N PRO A 21 5.73 8.00 -0.83
CA PRO A 21 4.53 8.38 -1.56
C PRO A 21 3.60 7.16 -1.58
N GLY A 22 2.52 7.23 -0.81
CA GLY A 22 1.43 6.28 -0.93
C GLY A 22 0.82 6.45 -2.31
N GLN A 23 1.15 5.55 -3.23
CA GLN A 23 0.48 5.48 -4.52
C GLN A 23 -1.00 5.18 -4.27
N ALA A 24 -1.83 6.21 -4.38
CA ALA A 24 -3.28 6.09 -4.27
C ALA A 24 -3.76 5.21 -5.43
N ALA A 25 -4.03 3.94 -5.13
CA ALA A 25 -4.79 3.09 -6.04
C ALA A 25 -6.22 3.67 -6.16
N PRO A 26 -6.88 3.55 -7.32
CA PRO A 26 -8.26 3.98 -7.47
C PRO A 26 -9.12 3.30 -6.38
N PHE A 27 -9.91 4.11 -5.67
CA PHE A 27 -10.76 3.65 -4.58
C PHE A 27 -11.83 2.69 -5.12
N PHE A 28 -11.70 1.41 -4.81
CA PHE A 28 -12.66 0.36 -5.15
C PHE A 28 -13.34 -0.09 -3.84
N TRP A 29 -14.67 -0.19 -3.85
CA TRP A 29 -15.49 -0.57 -2.69
C TRP A 29 -15.47 -2.08 -2.46
N GLY A 30 -14.29 -2.64 -2.19
CA GLY A 30 -14.08 -4.05 -1.89
C GLY A 30 -12.65 -4.30 -1.41
N ASP A 31 -12.37 -5.48 -0.85
CA ASP A 31 -11.03 -5.96 -0.46
C ASP A 31 -10.00 -6.01 -1.62
N THR A 32 -10.31 -5.43 -2.78
CA THR A 32 -9.54 -5.33 -4.02
C THR A 32 -8.46 -4.25 -4.01
N GLN A 33 -8.15 -3.73 -2.83
CA GLN A 33 -6.99 -2.91 -2.61
C GLN A 33 -5.80 -3.88 -2.77
N GLY A 34 -4.84 -3.60 -3.65
CA GLY A 34 -3.51 -4.25 -3.79
C GLY A 34 -3.37 -5.79 -3.92
N PRO A 35 -2.26 -6.27 -4.52
CA PRO A 35 -1.91 -7.69 -4.55
C PRO A 35 -1.48 -8.28 -3.20
N TRP A 36 -1.23 -7.46 -2.17
CA TRP A 36 -0.74 -7.91 -0.86
C TRP A 36 -1.64 -7.45 0.28
N CYS A 37 -1.96 -8.36 1.19
CA CYS A 37 -2.75 -8.09 2.38
C CYS A 37 -1.94 -8.28 3.66
N ALA A 38 -2.04 -7.31 4.57
CA ALA A 38 -1.69 -7.49 5.97
C ALA A 38 -2.85 -8.17 6.71
N VAL A 39 -2.55 -9.25 7.41
CA VAL A 39 -3.45 -9.99 8.30
C VAL A 39 -2.90 -9.78 9.71
N TYR A 40 -3.62 -8.98 10.50
CA TYR A 40 -3.22 -8.67 11.87
C TYR A 40 -3.65 -9.80 12.83
N ASP A 41 -2.95 -9.92 13.95
CA ASP A 41 -3.23 -10.97 14.96
C ASP A 41 -4.61 -10.77 15.63
N ASP A 42 -5.14 -9.55 15.63
CA ASP A 42 -6.50 -9.23 16.09
C ASP A 42 -7.62 -9.64 15.12
N GLY A 43 -7.26 -10.20 13.96
CA GLY A 43 -8.20 -10.63 12.92
C GLY A 43 -8.55 -9.56 11.90
N GLY A 44 -8.06 -8.32 12.07
CA GLY A 44 -8.14 -7.30 11.05
C GLY A 44 -7.39 -7.67 9.77
N ARG A 45 -7.85 -7.18 8.63
CA ARG A 45 -7.17 -7.34 7.34
C ARG A 45 -7.12 -6.03 6.58
N ASN A 46 -5.96 -5.72 5.97
CA ASN A 46 -5.80 -4.57 5.09
C ASN A 46 -5.07 -4.99 3.81
N CYS A 47 -5.76 -4.95 2.68
CA CYS A 47 -5.21 -5.37 1.39
C CYS A 47 -4.54 -4.25 0.58
N SER A 48 -4.45 -3.04 1.11
CA SER A 48 -4.08 -1.85 0.32
C SER A 48 -2.62 -1.77 -0.13
N PHE A 49 -1.84 -2.85 -0.05
CA PHE A 49 -0.42 -2.84 -0.34
C PHE A 49 -0.12 -3.26 -1.77
N ALA A 50 0.63 -2.40 -2.47
CA ALA A 50 1.13 -2.69 -3.81
C ALA A 50 2.33 -3.66 -3.80
N SER A 51 3.02 -3.80 -2.67
CA SER A 51 4.20 -4.66 -2.53
C SER A 51 4.31 -5.34 -1.16
N TRP A 52 4.96 -6.51 -1.14
CA TRP A 52 5.26 -7.25 0.09
C TRP A 52 6.10 -6.44 1.08
N ALA A 53 7.07 -5.68 0.58
CA ALA A 53 7.94 -4.85 1.41
C ALA A 53 7.12 -3.79 2.17
N GLN A 54 6.14 -3.19 1.50
CA GLN A 54 5.26 -2.19 2.10
C GLN A 54 4.34 -2.82 3.17
N CYS A 55 3.79 -4.00 2.90
CA CYS A 55 3.01 -4.75 3.88
C CYS A 55 3.85 -5.12 5.13
N ARG A 56 5.06 -5.65 4.95
CA ARG A 56 5.95 -5.99 6.07
C ARG A 56 6.38 -4.79 6.88
N ALA A 57 6.62 -3.65 6.22
CA ALA A 57 6.96 -2.41 6.91
C ALA A 57 5.82 -1.96 7.84
N THR A 58 4.55 -2.17 7.45
CA THR A 58 3.39 -1.87 8.30
C THR A 58 3.22 -2.85 9.45
N LEU A 59 3.46 -4.14 9.23
CA LEU A 59 3.37 -5.15 10.30
C LEU A 59 4.56 -5.11 11.28
N HIS A 60 5.66 -4.46 10.89
CA HIS A 60 6.85 -4.36 11.71
C HIS A 60 6.57 -3.58 13.00
N GLY A 61 6.50 -4.32 14.12
CA GLY A 61 6.19 -3.77 15.44
C GLY A 61 4.69 -3.74 15.79
N VAL A 62 3.80 -4.10 14.86
CA VAL A 62 2.35 -4.23 15.10
C VAL A 62 1.95 -5.69 15.37
N GLY A 63 2.59 -6.64 14.69
CA GLY A 63 2.20 -8.06 14.73
C GLY A 63 1.31 -8.46 13.55
N GLY A 64 1.29 -9.75 13.22
CA GLY A 64 0.59 -10.31 12.05
C GLY A 64 1.48 -10.83 10.92
N ALA A 65 0.85 -11.19 9.80
CA ALA A 65 1.49 -11.75 8.61
C ALA A 65 1.01 -11.08 7.32
N CYS A 66 1.88 -11.06 6.30
CA CYS A 66 1.49 -10.66 4.96
C CYS A 66 1.08 -11.90 4.15
N ASP A 67 0.03 -11.78 3.35
CA ASP A 67 -0.42 -12.80 2.40
C ASP A 67 -0.79 -12.16 1.05
N LEU A 68 -0.90 -12.95 0.00
CA LEU A 68 -1.39 -12.52 -1.30
C LEU A 68 -2.90 -12.28 -1.27
N ASN A 69 -3.32 -11.18 -1.86
CA ASN A 69 -4.73 -10.89 -2.04
C ASN A 69 -5.33 -11.79 -3.14
N ARG A 70 -6.11 -12.79 -2.72
CA ARG A 70 -6.80 -13.73 -3.63
C ARG A 70 -7.83 -13.03 -4.52
N TYR A 71 -8.37 -11.90 -4.09
CA TYR A 71 -9.39 -11.14 -4.81
C TYR A 71 -8.80 -10.19 -5.86
N TYR A 72 -7.50 -9.85 -5.75
CA TYR A 72 -6.87 -8.91 -6.66
C TYR A 72 -6.81 -9.40 -8.12
N GLU A 73 -6.64 -10.71 -8.34
CA GLU A 73 -6.59 -11.29 -9.68
C GLU A 73 -7.97 -11.33 -10.35
N LEU A 74 -9.04 -11.53 -9.56
CA LEU A 74 -10.41 -11.63 -10.07
C LEU A 74 -10.92 -10.31 -10.65
N GLU A 75 -10.47 -9.20 -10.08
CA GLU A 75 -10.85 -7.85 -10.52
C GLU A 75 -9.90 -7.21 -11.54
N ARG A 76 -8.81 -7.88 -11.95
CA ARG A 76 -7.98 -7.35 -13.03
C ARG A 76 -8.90 -7.09 -14.23
N PRO A 77 -9.06 -5.82 -14.67
CA PRO A 77 -9.97 -5.54 -15.77
C PRO A 77 -9.48 -6.37 -16.94
N VAL A 78 -10.30 -7.31 -17.40
CA VAL A 78 -10.13 -7.87 -18.73
C VAL A 78 -10.14 -6.65 -19.61
N THR A 79 -8.96 -6.24 -20.10
CA THR A 79 -8.84 -5.13 -21.02
C THR A 79 -9.81 -5.47 -22.12
N ARG A 80 -10.97 -4.80 -22.16
CA ARG A 80 -11.97 -5.00 -23.22
C ARG A 80 -11.19 -4.69 -24.47
N ALA A 81 -10.76 -5.74 -25.18
CA ALA A 81 -10.04 -5.59 -26.43
C ALA A 81 -10.90 -4.65 -27.26
N ARG A 82 -10.39 -3.44 -27.49
CA ARG A 82 -11.13 -2.38 -28.13
C ARG A 82 -11.56 -2.95 -29.47
N LYS A 83 -12.84 -3.32 -29.61
CA LYS A 83 -13.36 -3.95 -30.83
C LYS A 83 -12.98 -2.99 -31.96
N PRO A 84 -12.19 -3.42 -32.97
CA PRO A 84 -11.90 -2.53 -34.09
C PRO A 84 -13.23 -2.15 -34.72
N ARG A 85 -13.55 -0.85 -34.75
CA ARG A 85 -14.69 -0.34 -35.54
C ARG A 85 -14.35 -0.69 -36.98
N ARG A 86 -15.05 -1.67 -37.55
CA ARG A 86 -15.03 -1.90 -39.00
C ARG A 86 -15.55 -0.62 -39.65
N ALA A 87 -14.67 0.10 -40.33
CA ALA A 87 -15.07 1.14 -41.27
C ALA A 87 -15.62 0.42 -42.51
N TYR A 88 -16.86 0.76 -42.88
CA TYR A 88 -17.47 0.42 -44.15
C TYR A 88 -17.51 1.68 -44.99
#